data_AF-A0A6B1ANW1-F1
#
_entry.id   AF-A0A6B1ANW1-F1
#
_cell.length_a   1.000
_cell.length_b   1.000
_cell.length_c   1.000
_cell.angle_alpha   90.00
_cell.angle_beta   90.00
_cell.angle_gamma   90.00
#
_symmetry.space_group_name_H-M   'P 1'
#
loop_
_entity.id
_entity.type
_entity.pdbx_description
1 polymer ?
#
loop_
_entity_poly.entity_id
_entity_poly.type
_entity_poly.pdbx_seq_one_letter_code
_entity_poly.pdbx_strand_id
1 'polypeptide(L)'
;MSARLVGIAARTDFLTVSTWHGETSSPLLPKFRASASCSGTTCTLDEPQTGLSASASLDDLNLDTSLPDAVPGRHGIDVLDARTESGRIRAGVMDHAAFVVDSDRAVIEGITVWARFSVAGGDLTRSRPTGSATWTGIMLGVPADASGRTDFLQGDAALTYDFAGSLDAVFSGIRNVTRNRDHSVASVRFDDVPVSADGTFAAGGTGDRIQGGFHGPGHAETAGVFERDGIVGAFGASRQ
;
A
#
# COMPACT_ATOMS: atom_id res chain seq x y z
N MET A 1 -20.61 -7.90 6.00
CA MET A 1 -19.84 -6.74 5.48
C MET A 1 -18.88 -7.14 4.33
N SER A 2 -19.22 -8.20 3.57
CA SER A 2 -18.37 -8.85 2.55
C SER A 2 -18.43 -8.19 1.15
N ALA A 3 -19.45 -7.36 0.89
CA ALA A 3 -19.70 -6.82 -0.46
C ALA A 3 -18.82 -5.62 -0.88
N ARG A 4 -18.17 -4.92 0.06
CA ARG A 4 -17.50 -3.64 -0.25
C ARG A 4 -16.19 -3.80 -1.02
N LEU A 5 -15.34 -4.75 -0.63
CA LEU A 5 -14.02 -4.93 -1.26
C LEU A 5 -14.13 -5.57 -2.64
N VAL A 6 -15.05 -6.53 -2.81
CA VAL A 6 -15.46 -7.07 -4.12
C VAL A 6 -16.04 -5.95 -5.00
N GLY A 7 -16.79 -5.02 -4.41
CA GLY A 7 -17.35 -3.86 -5.11
C GLY A 7 -16.28 -2.87 -5.61
N ILE A 8 -15.21 -2.65 -4.85
CA ILE A 8 -14.09 -1.77 -5.24
C ILE A 8 -13.21 -2.45 -6.28
N ALA A 9 -12.85 -3.73 -6.09
CA ALA A 9 -12.10 -4.48 -7.08
C ALA A 9 -12.82 -4.50 -8.45
N ALA A 10 -14.15 -4.63 -8.44
CA ALA A 10 -14.97 -4.61 -9.66
C ALA A 10 -15.08 -3.22 -10.35
N ARG A 11 -14.69 -2.12 -9.69
CA ARG A 11 -14.77 -0.75 -10.23
C ARG A 11 -13.42 -0.12 -10.48
N THR A 12 -12.37 -0.66 -9.87
CA THR A 12 -11.03 -0.13 -9.94
C THR A 12 -10.52 -0.12 -11.37
N ASP A 13 -10.08 1.05 -11.83
CA ASP A 13 -9.46 1.25 -13.14
C ASP A 13 -7.98 1.65 -13.06
N PHE A 14 -7.49 1.83 -11.83
CA PHE A 14 -6.10 2.15 -11.53
C PHE A 14 -5.58 1.31 -10.36
N LEU A 15 -4.38 0.73 -10.55
CA LEU A 15 -3.69 -0.06 -9.56
C LEU A 15 -2.22 0.38 -9.45
N THR A 16 -1.73 0.46 -8.23
CA THR A 16 -0.31 0.64 -7.93
C THR A 16 0.14 -0.39 -6.88
N VAL A 17 1.39 -0.86 -7.01
CA VAL A 17 1.95 -1.92 -6.16
C VAL A 17 3.35 -1.51 -5.70
N SER A 18 3.66 -1.76 -4.43
CA SER A 18 5.00 -1.53 -3.89
C SER A 18 6.04 -2.47 -4.51
N THR A 19 7.32 -2.24 -4.24
CA THR A 19 8.34 -3.23 -4.53
C THR A 19 8.04 -4.44 -3.65
N TRP A 20 8.17 -5.62 -4.24
CA TRP A 20 8.07 -6.88 -3.52
C TRP A 20 9.39 -7.12 -2.78
N HIS A 21 9.36 -7.17 -1.46
CA HIS A 21 10.55 -7.44 -0.65
C HIS A 21 10.57 -8.90 -0.23
N GLY A 22 11.50 -9.66 -0.84
CA GLY A 22 11.72 -11.06 -0.55
C GLY A 22 12.94 -11.27 0.33
N GLU A 23 12.74 -11.94 1.46
CA GLU A 23 13.83 -12.49 2.28
C GLU A 23 13.74 -14.01 2.26
N THR A 24 14.87 -14.70 2.22
CA THR A 24 14.88 -16.17 2.15
C THR A 24 15.52 -16.78 3.39
N SER A 25 15.20 -18.04 3.67
CA SER A 25 15.89 -18.84 4.71
C SER A 25 17.21 -19.43 4.21
N SER A 26 17.53 -19.25 2.92
CA SER A 26 18.73 -19.79 2.30
C SER A 26 19.87 -18.80 2.47
N PRO A 27 21.05 -19.23 2.97
CA PRO A 27 22.23 -18.37 2.99
C PRO A 27 22.78 -18.08 1.58
N LEU A 28 22.32 -18.82 0.57
CA LEU A 28 22.78 -18.71 -0.81
C LEU A 28 21.91 -17.78 -1.66
N LEU A 29 20.68 -17.48 -1.22
CA LEU A 29 19.80 -16.56 -1.93
C LEU A 29 19.76 -15.22 -1.19
N PRO A 30 20.36 -14.15 -1.76
CA PRO A 30 20.33 -12.85 -1.13
C PRO A 30 18.88 -12.34 -1.02
N LYS A 31 18.70 -11.34 -0.15
CA LYS A 31 17.47 -10.54 -0.17
C LYS A 31 17.32 -9.93 -1.55
N PHE A 32 16.09 -9.94 -2.05
CA PHE A 32 15.82 -9.46 -3.39
C PHE A 32 14.60 -8.53 -3.37
N ARG A 33 14.49 -7.76 -4.44
CA ARG A 33 13.49 -6.72 -4.61
C ARG A 33 12.95 -6.80 -6.03
N ALA A 34 11.67 -7.11 -6.18
CA ALA A 34 11.03 -7.11 -7.49
C ALA A 34 10.37 -5.75 -7.77
N SER A 35 10.59 -5.22 -8.96
CA SER A 35 9.88 -4.03 -9.43
C SER A 35 8.47 -4.42 -9.87
N ALA A 36 7.49 -3.58 -9.54
CA ALA A 36 6.13 -3.74 -10.04
C ALA A 36 5.87 -2.75 -11.18
N SER A 37 5.21 -3.21 -12.24
CA SER A 37 4.61 -2.37 -13.28
C SER A 37 3.13 -2.72 -13.42
N CYS A 38 2.26 -1.74 -13.50
CA CYS A 38 0.82 -1.96 -13.53
C CYS A 38 0.20 -1.36 -14.80
N SER A 39 -0.73 -2.10 -15.40
CA SER A 39 -1.52 -1.66 -16.54
C SER A 39 -2.99 -2.02 -16.29
N GLY A 40 -3.82 -1.01 -16.05
CA GLY A 40 -5.21 -1.21 -15.62
C GLY A 40 -5.27 -1.92 -14.28
N THR A 41 -5.85 -3.12 -14.25
CA THR A 41 -6.05 -3.93 -13.04
C THR A 41 -5.02 -5.06 -12.85
N THR A 42 -4.06 -5.18 -13.76
CA THR A 42 -3.00 -6.19 -13.69
C THR A 42 -1.67 -5.52 -13.39
N CYS A 43 -0.91 -6.10 -12.46
CA CYS A 43 0.48 -5.74 -12.23
C CYS A 43 1.40 -6.92 -12.51
N THR A 44 2.52 -6.64 -13.14
CA THR A 44 3.63 -7.56 -13.34
C THR A 44 4.73 -7.21 -12.33
N LEU A 45 5.17 -8.20 -11.58
CA LEU A 45 6.29 -8.17 -10.67
C LEU A 45 7.48 -8.81 -11.37
N ASP A 46 8.53 -8.03 -11.60
CA ASP A 46 9.75 -8.49 -12.25
C ASP A 46 10.91 -8.50 -11.26
N GLU A 47 11.52 -9.67 -11.04
CA GLU A 47 12.70 -9.85 -10.21
C GLU A 47 13.96 -9.89 -11.10
N PRO A 48 14.80 -8.85 -11.06
CA PRO A 48 15.86 -8.69 -12.03
C PRO A 48 17.02 -9.67 -11.86
N GLN A 49 17.24 -10.26 -10.67
CA GLN A 49 18.40 -11.13 -10.42
C GLN A 49 18.20 -12.55 -10.95
N THR A 50 16.97 -13.05 -10.86
CA THR A 50 16.55 -14.39 -11.25
C THR A 50 15.84 -14.39 -12.60
N GLY A 51 15.37 -13.22 -13.06
CA GLY A 51 14.54 -13.09 -14.26
C GLY A 51 13.12 -13.63 -14.06
N LEU A 52 12.72 -13.92 -12.82
CA LEU A 52 11.37 -14.36 -12.50
C LEU A 52 10.39 -13.19 -12.70
N SER A 53 9.28 -13.47 -13.37
CA SER A 53 8.18 -12.54 -13.54
C SER A 53 6.89 -13.20 -13.03
N ALA A 54 6.11 -12.48 -12.26
CA ALA A 54 4.82 -12.91 -11.74
C ALA A 54 3.77 -11.84 -12.02
N SER A 55 2.61 -12.21 -12.53
CA SER A 55 1.48 -11.29 -12.67
C SER A 55 0.50 -11.47 -11.53
N ALA A 56 0.01 -10.36 -10.99
CA ALA A 56 -1.12 -10.33 -10.06
C ALA A 56 -2.23 -9.46 -10.66
N SER A 57 -3.46 -9.99 -10.71
CA SER A 57 -4.66 -9.19 -11.00
C SER A 57 -5.34 -8.77 -9.72
N LEU A 58 -6.07 -7.66 -9.73
CA LEU A 58 -7.03 -7.31 -8.68
C LEU A 58 -8.05 -8.43 -8.44
N ASP A 59 -8.42 -9.17 -9.48
CA ASP A 59 -9.34 -10.32 -9.36
C ASP A 59 -8.75 -11.45 -8.51
N ASP A 60 -7.42 -11.54 -8.45
CA ASP A 60 -6.70 -12.52 -7.64
C ASP A 60 -6.60 -12.08 -6.17
N LEU A 61 -6.77 -10.78 -5.89
CA LEU A 61 -6.90 -10.22 -4.55
C LEU A 61 -8.31 -10.46 -4.00
N ASN A 62 -8.76 -11.72 -4.06
CA ASN A 62 -10.00 -12.13 -3.45
C ASN A 62 -9.76 -12.31 -1.95
N LEU A 63 -9.90 -11.22 -1.20
CA LEU A 63 -9.92 -11.29 0.26
C LEU A 63 -11.11 -12.15 0.67
N ASP A 64 -10.85 -13.36 1.16
CA ASP A 64 -11.88 -14.18 1.79
C ASP A 64 -12.41 -13.43 3.02
N THR A 65 -13.52 -12.73 2.78
CA THR A 65 -14.19 -11.85 3.73
C THR A 65 -15.12 -12.62 4.67
N SER A 66 -15.03 -13.95 4.71
CA SER A 66 -15.80 -14.75 5.66
C SER A 66 -15.32 -14.59 7.12
N LEU A 67 -14.11 -14.05 7.36
CA LEU A 67 -13.51 -13.94 8.70
C LEU A 67 -12.72 -12.63 9.03
N PRO A 68 -12.94 -11.46 8.40
CA PRO A 68 -12.16 -10.29 8.78
C PRO A 68 -12.62 -9.79 10.14
N ASP A 69 -11.69 -9.75 11.09
CA ASP A 69 -11.88 -8.98 12.32
C ASP A 69 -11.87 -7.51 11.90
N ALA A 70 -13.02 -6.84 12.00
CA ALA A 70 -13.08 -5.39 11.82
C ALA A 70 -12.20 -4.75 12.89
N VAL A 71 -11.11 -4.14 12.47
CA VAL A 71 -10.23 -3.38 13.36
C VAL A 71 -10.74 -1.95 13.39
N PRO A 72 -10.76 -1.28 14.56
CA PRO A 72 -11.16 0.12 14.63
C PRO A 72 -10.40 0.97 13.61
N GLY A 73 -11.17 1.47 12.64
CA GLY A 73 -10.71 2.45 11.67
C GLY A 73 -10.44 3.82 12.29
N ARG A 74 -9.88 4.72 11.49
CA ARG A 74 -9.80 6.15 11.80
C ARG A 74 -10.15 6.96 10.56
N HIS A 75 -10.55 8.21 10.76
CA HIS A 75 -10.83 9.15 9.67
C HIS A 75 -11.90 8.64 8.68
N GLY A 76 -12.85 7.83 9.17
CA GLY A 76 -13.89 7.24 8.32
C GLY A 76 -13.46 6.04 7.46
N ILE A 77 -12.22 5.57 7.61
CA ILE A 77 -11.67 4.44 6.84
C ILE A 77 -11.85 3.14 7.64
N ASP A 78 -12.61 2.19 7.07
CA ASP A 78 -12.75 0.85 7.65
C ASP A 78 -11.46 0.06 7.44
N VAL A 79 -10.93 -0.55 8.50
CA VAL A 79 -9.76 -1.42 8.43
C VAL A 79 -10.18 -2.88 8.58
N LEU A 80 -9.82 -3.68 7.58
CA LEU A 80 -10.02 -5.11 7.57
C LEU A 80 -8.70 -5.82 7.85
N ASP A 81 -8.80 -6.93 8.57
CA ASP A 81 -7.65 -7.77 8.93
C ASP A 81 -8.02 -9.22 8.67
N ALA A 82 -7.27 -9.87 7.78
CA ALA A 82 -7.53 -11.23 7.35
C ALA A 82 -6.26 -12.09 7.50
N ARG A 83 -6.44 -13.33 7.92
CA ARG A 83 -5.38 -14.35 7.89
C ARG A 83 -5.54 -15.18 6.64
N THR A 84 -4.42 -15.43 5.96
CA THR A 84 -4.34 -16.40 4.87
C THR A 84 -3.61 -17.64 5.36
N GLU A 85 -3.57 -18.70 4.56
CA GLU A 85 -2.77 -19.90 4.90
C GLU A 85 -1.28 -19.57 5.02
N SER A 86 -0.83 -18.58 4.25
CA SER A 86 0.57 -18.24 4.05
C SER A 86 0.98 -16.95 4.78
N GLY A 87 0.04 -16.14 5.25
CA GLY A 87 0.34 -14.82 5.80
C GLY A 87 -0.82 -14.11 6.48
N ARG A 88 -0.72 -12.78 6.51
CA ARG A 88 -1.74 -11.89 7.06
C ARG A 88 -1.83 -10.66 6.17
N ILE A 89 -3.05 -10.23 5.92
CA ILE A 89 -3.36 -9.08 5.10
C ILE A 89 -4.10 -8.05 5.95
N ARG A 90 -3.74 -6.78 5.77
CA ARG A 90 -4.55 -5.66 6.25
C ARG A 90 -4.95 -4.76 5.12
N ALA A 91 -6.20 -4.36 5.10
CA ALA A 91 -6.75 -3.49 4.07
C ALA A 91 -7.47 -2.29 4.68
N GLY A 92 -7.33 -1.13 4.06
CA GLY A 92 -8.21 0.02 4.28
C GLY A 92 -9.18 0.16 3.11
N VAL A 93 -10.44 0.41 3.43
CA VAL A 93 -11.54 0.51 2.47
C VAL A 93 -12.19 1.88 2.59
N MET A 94 -12.32 2.57 1.47
CA MET A 94 -12.98 3.87 1.33
C MET A 94 -14.08 3.78 0.25
N ASP A 95 -14.73 4.89 -0.08
CA ASP A 95 -15.86 4.87 -1.02
C ASP A 95 -15.40 4.71 -2.49
N HIS A 96 -14.22 5.24 -2.82
CA HIS A 96 -13.67 5.26 -4.18
C HIS A 96 -12.31 4.58 -4.33
N ALA A 97 -11.66 4.22 -3.22
CA ALA A 97 -10.38 3.54 -3.24
C ALA A 97 -10.21 2.55 -2.10
N ALA A 98 -9.25 1.65 -2.28
CA ALA A 98 -8.79 0.71 -1.28
C ALA A 98 -7.28 0.58 -1.33
N PHE A 99 -6.71 0.12 -0.23
CA PHE A 99 -5.29 -0.14 -0.11
C PHE A 99 -5.05 -1.31 0.82
N VAL A 100 -3.97 -2.04 0.57
CA VAL A 100 -3.67 -3.33 1.17
C VAL A 100 -2.20 -3.40 1.50
N VAL A 101 -1.87 -4.03 2.62
CA VAL A 101 -0.52 -4.47 2.95
C VAL A 101 -0.57 -5.95 3.29
N ASP A 102 0.33 -6.70 2.68
CA ASP A 102 0.46 -8.14 2.87
C ASP A 102 1.86 -8.48 3.38
N SER A 103 1.90 -9.42 4.31
CA SER A 103 3.11 -10.10 4.74
C SER A 103 2.89 -11.60 4.60
N ASP A 104 3.49 -12.14 3.55
CA ASP A 104 3.29 -13.50 3.08
C ASP A 104 4.53 -14.38 3.33
N ARG A 105 4.30 -15.69 3.46
CA ARG A 105 5.34 -16.71 3.64
C ARG A 105 5.06 -17.86 2.68
N ALA A 106 5.95 -18.03 1.71
CA ALA A 106 5.96 -19.18 0.80
C ALA A 106 7.09 -20.16 1.16
N VAL A 107 6.92 -21.43 0.80
CA VAL A 107 8.01 -22.42 0.81
C VAL A 107 8.18 -22.95 -0.61
N ILE A 108 9.32 -22.66 -1.22
CA ILE A 108 9.65 -23.04 -2.60
C ILE A 108 10.86 -23.95 -2.53
N GLU A 109 10.69 -25.22 -2.93
CA GLU A 109 11.78 -26.22 -2.92
C GLU A 109 12.50 -26.34 -1.56
N GLY A 110 11.75 -26.22 -0.46
CA GLY A 110 12.29 -26.27 0.91
C GLY A 110 12.91 -24.95 1.40
N ILE A 111 12.95 -23.91 0.57
CA ILE A 111 13.39 -22.57 0.95
C ILE A 111 12.17 -21.76 1.37
N THR A 112 12.20 -21.22 2.59
CA THR A 112 11.16 -20.29 3.03
C THR A 112 11.46 -18.91 2.47
N VAL A 113 10.49 -18.31 1.79
CA VAL A 113 10.52 -16.93 1.29
C VAL A 113 9.49 -16.13 2.05
N TRP A 114 9.91 -15.00 2.61
CA TRP A 114 9.03 -14.04 3.26
C TRP A 114 8.90 -12.81 2.38
N ALA A 115 7.69 -12.59 1.95
CA ALA A 115 7.29 -11.60 0.98
C ALA A 115 6.53 -10.48 1.67
N ARG A 116 6.81 -9.24 1.29
CA ARG A 116 6.05 -8.08 1.74
C ARG A 116 5.75 -7.22 0.55
N PHE A 117 4.49 -6.84 0.42
CA PHE A 117 4.08 -5.89 -0.57
C PHE A 117 2.87 -5.11 -0.08
N SER A 118 2.59 -4.05 -0.80
CA SER A 118 1.43 -3.23 -0.62
C SER A 118 0.84 -2.91 -1.97
N VAL A 119 -0.47 -2.68 -1.98
CA VAL A 119 -1.25 -2.41 -3.17
C VAL A 119 -2.19 -1.27 -2.84
N ALA A 120 -2.44 -0.38 -3.79
CA ALA A 120 -3.50 0.60 -3.68
C ALA A 120 -4.17 0.81 -5.04
N GLY A 121 -5.46 1.10 -5.05
CA GLY A 121 -6.21 1.30 -6.27
C GLY A 121 -7.61 1.84 -6.01
N GLY A 122 -8.28 2.22 -7.08
CA GLY A 122 -9.65 2.73 -7.01
C GLY A 122 -10.11 3.36 -8.32
N ASP A 123 -11.18 4.16 -8.22
CA ASP A 123 -11.78 4.91 -9.32
C ASP A 123 -10.98 6.19 -9.58
N LEU A 124 -10.01 6.17 -10.49
CA LEU A 124 -9.11 7.32 -10.71
C LEU A 124 -9.88 8.54 -11.26
N THR A 125 -9.66 9.72 -10.66
CA THR A 125 -10.30 10.98 -11.09
C THR A 125 -9.83 11.44 -12.48
N ARG A 126 -8.69 10.92 -12.97
CA ARG A 126 -8.07 11.24 -14.29
C ARG A 126 -7.78 12.72 -14.52
N SER A 127 -7.52 13.44 -13.44
CA SER A 127 -7.09 14.83 -13.46
C SER A 127 -6.39 15.13 -12.14
N ARG A 128 -5.44 16.07 -12.15
CA ARG A 128 -4.92 16.64 -10.90
C ARG A 128 -5.91 17.63 -10.26
N PRO A 129 -5.87 17.83 -8.94
CA PRO A 129 -6.70 18.82 -8.26
C PRO A 129 -6.44 20.24 -8.80
N THR A 130 -7.49 21.07 -8.76
CA THR A 130 -7.36 22.52 -8.98
C THR A 130 -7.22 23.23 -7.63
N GLY A 131 -6.22 24.11 -7.55
CA GLY A 131 -5.91 24.83 -6.32
C GLY A 131 -5.24 23.96 -5.25
N SER A 132 -5.34 24.37 -3.99
CA SER A 132 -4.80 23.61 -2.85
C SER A 132 -5.86 22.73 -2.20
N ALA A 133 -5.44 21.59 -1.65
CA ALA A 133 -6.32 20.68 -0.92
C ALA A 133 -5.53 19.83 0.06
N THR A 134 -6.23 19.34 1.10
CA THR A 134 -5.65 18.44 2.10
C THR A 134 -6.52 17.21 2.24
N TRP A 135 -5.87 16.05 2.36
CA TRP A 135 -6.48 14.77 2.67
C TRP A 135 -5.94 14.25 3.99
N THR A 136 -6.80 13.67 4.81
CA THR A 136 -6.41 13.00 6.05
C THR A 136 -6.93 11.59 6.09
N GLY A 137 -6.14 10.68 6.62
CA GLY A 137 -6.47 9.27 6.65
C GLY A 137 -5.48 8.46 7.45
N ILE A 138 -5.23 7.23 7.01
CA ILE A 138 -4.34 6.30 7.70
C ILE A 138 -3.27 5.78 6.77
N MET A 139 -2.15 5.38 7.37
CA MET A 139 -1.22 4.46 6.73
C MET A 139 -1.28 3.10 7.41
N LEU A 140 -1.03 2.07 6.61
CA LEU A 140 -0.78 0.70 7.03
C LEU A 140 0.61 0.31 6.52
N GLY A 141 1.31 -0.54 7.25
CA GLY A 141 2.64 -0.98 6.82
C GLY A 141 3.11 -2.24 7.51
N VAL A 142 4.21 -2.76 7.01
CA VAL A 142 4.95 -3.88 7.59
C VAL A 142 6.44 -3.53 7.63
N PRO A 143 7.18 -3.92 8.67
CA PRO A 143 8.63 -3.76 8.68
C PRO A 143 9.26 -4.56 7.53
N ALA A 144 10.11 -3.92 6.74
CA ALA A 144 10.86 -4.56 5.66
C ALA A 144 11.87 -5.60 6.20
N ASP A 145 12.26 -5.50 7.47
CA ASP A 145 13.23 -6.38 8.09
C ASP A 145 12.67 -7.73 8.57
N ALA A 146 13.60 -8.65 8.83
CA ALA A 146 13.36 -10.00 9.31
C ALA A 146 12.72 -10.08 10.71
N SER A 147 12.99 -9.10 11.56
CA SER A 147 12.67 -9.17 12.98
C SER A 147 11.20 -8.84 13.25
N GLY A 148 10.58 -8.10 12.33
CA GLY A 148 9.18 -7.68 12.37
C GLY A 148 8.24 -8.41 11.40
N ARG A 149 8.56 -9.63 10.94
CA ARG A 149 7.80 -10.37 9.90
C ARG A 149 6.30 -10.60 10.18
N THR A 150 5.83 -10.41 11.41
CA THR A 150 4.41 -10.57 11.79
C THR A 150 3.81 -9.27 12.32
N ASP A 151 4.61 -8.21 12.34
CA ASP A 151 4.25 -6.94 12.90
C ASP A 151 3.56 -6.10 11.84
N PHE A 152 2.40 -5.55 12.21
CA PHE A 152 1.71 -4.55 11.41
C PHE A 152 1.92 -3.19 12.04
N LEU A 153 2.07 -2.21 11.17
CA LEU A 153 2.22 -0.81 11.50
C LEU A 153 0.94 -0.08 11.08
N GLN A 154 0.54 0.88 11.88
CA GLN A 154 -0.55 1.80 11.57
C GLN A 154 -0.21 3.19 12.09
N GLY A 155 -0.57 4.21 11.33
CA GLY A 155 -0.32 5.61 11.64
C GLY A 155 -1.34 6.49 10.93
N ASP A 156 -1.24 7.79 11.18
CA ASP A 156 -2.06 8.79 10.50
C ASP A 156 -1.37 9.22 9.20
N ALA A 157 -2.16 9.46 8.15
CA ALA A 157 -1.70 9.98 6.87
C ALA A 157 -2.27 11.38 6.65
N ALA A 158 -1.44 12.32 6.26
CA ALA A 158 -1.83 13.66 5.84
C ALA A 158 -1.15 13.98 4.51
N LEU A 159 -1.94 14.35 3.51
CA LEU A 159 -1.44 14.71 2.19
C LEU A 159 -1.92 16.13 1.85
N THR A 160 -1.02 17.00 1.43
CA THR A 160 -1.33 18.38 1.08
C THR A 160 -0.85 18.67 -0.33
N TYR A 161 -1.79 19.02 -1.20
CA TYR A 161 -1.51 19.43 -2.57
C TYR A 161 -1.55 20.95 -2.66
N ASP A 162 -0.61 21.52 -3.41
CA ASP A 162 -0.46 22.95 -3.56
C ASP A 162 -0.71 23.45 -4.99
N PHE A 163 -0.71 24.78 -5.16
CA PHE A 163 -0.91 25.40 -6.47
C PHE A 163 0.24 25.16 -7.45
N ALA A 164 1.42 24.76 -6.97
CA ALA A 164 2.58 24.46 -7.80
C ALA A 164 2.45 23.10 -8.51
N GLY A 165 1.47 22.28 -8.12
CA GLY A 165 1.26 20.95 -8.69
C GLY A 165 2.07 19.87 -8.00
N SER A 166 2.42 20.11 -6.74
CA SER A 166 3.19 19.19 -5.90
C SER A 166 2.38 18.74 -4.70
N LEU A 167 2.77 17.61 -4.14
CA LEU A 167 2.11 16.97 -3.01
C LEU A 167 3.12 16.70 -1.90
N ASP A 168 2.82 17.19 -0.69
CA ASP A 168 3.52 16.79 0.52
C ASP A 168 2.73 15.66 1.19
N ALA A 169 3.40 14.57 1.55
CA ALA A 169 2.83 13.45 2.28
C ALA A 169 3.55 13.25 3.61
N VAL A 170 2.77 13.14 4.69
CA VAL A 170 3.27 12.91 6.04
C VAL A 170 2.54 11.74 6.65
N PHE A 171 3.29 10.72 7.03
CA PHE A 171 2.85 9.60 7.83
C PHE A 171 3.37 9.79 9.24
N SER A 172 2.51 9.79 10.24
CA SER A 172 2.89 10.14 11.62
C SER A 172 2.20 9.24 12.64
N GLY A 173 2.68 9.28 13.89
CA GLY A 173 2.11 8.49 14.97
C GLY A 173 2.16 6.99 14.65
N ILE A 174 3.24 6.54 14.00
CA ILE A 174 3.38 5.16 13.53
C ILE A 174 3.55 4.23 14.73
N ARG A 175 2.62 3.27 14.87
CA ARG A 175 2.59 2.30 15.96
C ARG A 175 2.60 0.89 15.43
N ASN A 176 3.29 0.03 16.15
CA ASN A 176 3.22 -1.41 15.94
C ASN A 176 1.99 -1.94 16.67
N VAL A 177 0.91 -2.14 15.92
CA VAL A 177 -0.39 -2.57 16.45
C VAL A 177 -0.40 -4.06 16.83
N THR A 178 0.46 -4.89 16.25
CA THR A 178 0.63 -6.28 16.67
C THR A 178 1.23 -6.37 18.08
N ARG A 179 2.20 -5.51 18.37
CA ARG A 179 2.92 -5.48 19.66
C ARG A 179 2.36 -4.48 20.65
N ASN A 180 1.34 -3.70 20.27
CA ASN A 180 0.76 -2.62 21.04
C ASN A 180 1.80 -1.64 21.63
N ARG A 181 2.74 -1.19 20.79
CA ARG A 181 3.78 -0.22 21.17
C ARG A 181 4.10 0.73 20.02
N ASP A 182 4.73 1.84 20.32
CA ASP A 182 5.17 2.77 19.29
C ASP A 182 6.30 2.15 18.45
N HIS A 183 6.33 2.50 17.17
CA HIS A 183 7.41 2.08 16.28
C HIS A 183 8.64 2.97 16.48
N SER A 184 9.83 2.47 16.18
CA SER A 184 11.07 3.25 16.29
C SER A 184 11.10 4.44 15.31
N VAL A 185 10.46 4.28 14.15
CA VAL A 185 10.21 5.36 13.19
C VAL A 185 8.90 6.04 13.59
N ALA A 186 8.99 7.29 14.07
CA ALA A 186 7.82 8.05 14.52
C ALA A 186 7.04 8.72 13.37
N SER A 187 7.74 9.05 12.28
CA SER A 187 7.15 9.67 11.10
C SER A 187 7.96 9.38 9.83
N VAL A 188 7.26 9.32 8.71
CA VAL A 188 7.82 9.24 7.35
C VAL A 188 7.25 10.42 6.57
N ARG A 189 8.09 11.14 5.81
CA ARG A 189 7.68 12.32 5.04
C ARG A 189 8.14 12.19 3.61
N PHE A 190 7.36 12.70 2.66
CA PHE A 190 7.76 12.93 1.26
C PHE A 190 7.33 14.35 0.91
N ASP A 191 8.27 15.21 0.57
CA ASP A 191 8.00 16.61 0.25
C ASP A 191 8.12 16.82 -1.27
N ASP A 192 7.35 17.77 -1.81
CA ASP A 192 7.36 18.18 -3.23
C ASP A 192 7.15 17.01 -4.24
N VAL A 193 6.30 16.03 -3.92
CA VAL A 193 6.03 14.88 -4.81
C VAL A 193 5.32 15.37 -6.09
N PRO A 194 5.89 15.15 -7.29
CA PRO A 194 5.28 15.62 -8.53
C PRO A 194 3.94 14.94 -8.80
N VAL A 195 2.93 15.74 -9.17
CA VAL A 195 1.61 15.25 -9.60
C VAL A 195 1.46 15.41 -11.11
N SER A 196 1.22 14.28 -11.77
CA SER A 196 0.95 14.19 -13.20
C SER A 196 -0.41 14.79 -13.57
N ALA A 197 -0.57 15.16 -14.84
CA ALA A 197 -1.81 15.75 -15.33
C ALA A 197 -3.03 14.83 -15.18
N ASP A 198 -2.81 13.52 -15.18
CA ASP A 198 -3.83 12.47 -15.00
C ASP A 198 -4.22 12.24 -13.53
N GLY A 199 -3.64 12.98 -12.58
CA GLY A 199 -3.94 12.84 -11.15
C GLY A 199 -3.21 11.69 -10.46
N THR A 200 -2.20 11.11 -11.12
CA THR A 200 -1.25 10.20 -10.45
C THR A 200 -0.07 10.99 -9.88
N PHE A 201 0.61 10.44 -8.90
CA PHE A 201 1.83 11.01 -8.34
C PHE A 201 2.85 9.93 -8.01
N ALA A 202 4.12 10.25 -8.18
CA ALA A 202 5.21 9.34 -7.85
C ALA A 202 6.51 10.11 -7.58
N ALA A 203 7.29 9.64 -6.62
CA ALA A 203 8.65 10.11 -6.38
C ALA A 203 9.53 8.99 -5.83
N GLY A 204 10.84 9.12 -6.09
CA GLY A 204 11.86 8.22 -5.56
C GLY A 204 12.02 6.92 -6.35
N GLY A 205 12.65 5.92 -5.72
CA GLY A 205 12.98 4.63 -6.32
C GLY A 205 12.83 3.48 -5.32
N THR A 206 13.18 2.27 -5.74
CA THR A 206 13.05 1.07 -4.90
C THR A 206 13.68 1.26 -3.50
N GLY A 207 12.88 1.03 -2.44
CA GLY A 207 13.30 1.22 -1.04
C GLY A 207 13.23 2.64 -0.50
N ASP A 208 12.96 3.61 -1.36
CA ASP A 208 12.74 5.00 -1.00
C ASP A 208 11.79 5.67 -2.01
N ARG A 209 10.49 5.35 -1.94
CA ARG A 209 9.49 5.80 -2.92
C ARG A 209 8.12 6.02 -2.34
N ILE A 210 7.34 6.80 -3.06
CA ILE A 210 5.89 6.96 -2.90
C ILE A 210 5.25 6.95 -4.29
N GLN A 211 4.09 6.31 -4.40
CA GLN A 211 3.29 6.30 -5.62
C GLN A 211 1.80 6.21 -5.27
N GLY A 212 0.95 6.93 -5.98
CA GLY A 212 -0.49 6.87 -5.75
C GLY A 212 -1.30 7.66 -6.78
N GLY A 213 -2.58 7.86 -6.46
CA GLY A 213 -3.50 8.62 -7.27
C GLY A 213 -4.59 9.30 -6.45
N PHE A 214 -5.29 10.23 -7.11
CA PHE A 214 -6.53 10.80 -6.62
C PHE A 214 -7.74 10.04 -7.18
N HIS A 215 -8.71 9.77 -6.32
CA HIS A 215 -9.85 8.92 -6.60
C HIS A 215 -11.18 9.61 -6.33
N GLY A 216 -12.20 9.17 -7.05
CA GLY A 216 -13.57 9.62 -6.92
C GLY A 216 -13.85 11.02 -7.48
N PRO A 217 -15.11 11.46 -7.44
CA PRO A 217 -15.52 12.78 -7.90
C PRO A 217 -14.82 13.89 -7.11
N GLY A 218 -14.29 14.90 -7.80
CA GLY A 218 -13.67 16.06 -7.16
C GLY A 218 -12.46 15.72 -6.28
N HIS A 219 -11.75 14.62 -6.58
CA HIS A 219 -10.58 14.17 -5.82
C HIS A 219 -10.94 13.90 -4.36
N ALA A 220 -12.11 13.31 -4.12
CA ALA A 220 -12.63 13.04 -2.77
C ALA A 220 -11.67 12.19 -1.93
N GLU A 221 -10.88 11.33 -2.57
CA GLU A 221 -9.96 10.42 -1.90
C GLU A 221 -8.58 10.42 -2.57
N THR A 222 -7.58 9.94 -1.85
CA THR A 222 -6.28 9.56 -2.40
C THR A 222 -5.84 8.26 -1.76
N ALA A 223 -5.21 7.39 -2.54
CA ALA A 223 -4.63 6.14 -2.07
C ALA A 223 -3.31 5.88 -2.79
N GLY A 224 -2.43 5.13 -2.13
CA GLY A 224 -1.12 4.83 -2.69
C GLY A 224 -0.30 3.88 -1.84
N VAL A 225 0.92 3.64 -2.31
CA VAL A 225 1.93 2.80 -1.69
C VAL A 225 3.19 3.61 -1.44
N PHE A 226 3.99 3.18 -0.47
CA PHE A 226 5.27 3.80 -0.16
C PHE A 226 6.27 2.80 0.41
N GLU A 227 7.55 3.14 0.28
CA GLU A 227 8.67 2.51 0.95
C GLU A 227 9.62 3.59 1.45
N ARG A 228 9.92 3.62 2.75
CA ARG A 228 10.92 4.51 3.34
C ARG A 228 11.20 4.04 4.77
N ASP A 229 12.41 4.28 5.26
CA ASP A 229 12.82 3.97 6.64
C ASP A 229 12.55 2.52 7.09
N GLY A 230 12.71 1.57 6.15
CA GLY A 230 12.49 0.15 6.42
C GLY A 230 11.02 -0.23 6.61
N ILE A 231 10.09 0.57 6.11
CA ILE A 231 8.65 0.27 6.08
C ILE A 231 8.23 0.05 4.63
N VAL A 232 7.49 -1.03 4.37
CA VAL A 232 6.70 -1.21 3.14
C VAL A 232 5.26 -0.97 3.51
N GLY A 233 4.58 -0.03 2.87
CA GLY A 233 3.24 0.36 3.32
C GLY A 233 2.35 0.92 2.24
N ALA A 234 1.08 1.03 2.62
CA ALA A 234 0.02 1.63 1.82
C ALA A 234 -0.72 2.67 2.64
N PHE A 235 -1.42 3.58 1.98
CA PHE A 235 -2.20 4.61 2.64
C PHE A 235 -3.48 4.89 1.86
N GLY A 236 -4.44 5.46 2.58
CA GLY A 236 -5.63 6.06 2.00
C GLY A 236 -6.08 7.23 2.87
N ALA A 237 -6.62 8.26 2.23
CA ALA A 237 -7.06 9.48 2.89
C ALA A 237 -8.22 10.15 2.15
N SER A 238 -9.11 10.77 2.90
CA SER A 238 -10.26 11.52 2.39
C SER A 238 -10.03 13.01 2.48
N ARG A 239 -10.52 13.74 1.47
CA ARG A 239 -10.41 15.18 1.36
C ARG A 239 -11.16 15.86 2.52
N GLN A 240 -10.58 16.93 3.07
CA GLN A 240 -11.20 17.77 4.12
C GLN A 240 -12.09 18.87 3.54
#